data_AF-A0A8B9GSM5-F1
#
_entry.id   AF-A0A8B9GSM5-F1
#
_cell.length_a   1.000
_cell.length_b   1.000
_cell.length_c   1.000
_cell.angle_alpha   90.00
_cell.angle_beta   90.00
_cell.angle_gamma   90.00
#
_symmetry.space_group_name_H-M   'P 1'
#
loop_
_entity.id
_entity.type
_entity.pdbx_description
1 polymer ?
#
loop_
_entity_poly.entity_id
_entity_poly.type
_entity_poly.pdbx_seq_one_letter_code
_entity_poly.pdbx_strand_id
1 'polypeptide(L)'
;MLRLNDAAMQLSQDLRTQNLQPHVENNSYFSFFSELSHSHWSVTTVETLVQMAIFLISVITNIGAFSLVVHERRRTDSTLFTLNLFVADLLFISTIPFIIAVRWTEAWTLGPVACHAVMYSICLSGSVTITTLAAISTDRLLAILKMESTPSLNLRRASGVLLLIWLFTAVAVLPLSLFSRVVTVVSFEQREMQICTLAWPHVRGEIIWNTTFVVLGYLLPGIGIVFSYGKILQVNQNRILFPGAIELTVSASNICSHHRLIKQPFLLPEILYNYPGKQSKEQLITSVSSFIHR
;
A
#
# COMPACT_ATOMS: atom_id res chain seq x y z
N MET A 1 16.30 -41.19 -59.24
CA MET A 1 15.32 -41.62 -58.21
C MET A 1 15.82 -41.40 -56.78
N LEU A 2 17.07 -41.75 -56.42
CA LEU A 2 17.60 -41.51 -55.06
C LEU A 2 17.59 -40.03 -54.61
N ARG A 3 18.02 -39.09 -55.46
CA ARG A 3 18.06 -37.65 -55.11
C ARG A 3 16.68 -36.97 -54.94
N LEU A 4 15.61 -37.56 -55.47
CA LEU A 4 14.24 -37.03 -55.33
C LEU A 4 13.64 -37.43 -53.98
N ASN A 5 14.01 -38.59 -53.45
CA ASN A 5 13.59 -39.03 -52.12
C ASN A 5 14.28 -38.24 -51.01
N ASP A 6 15.56 -37.90 -51.20
CA ASP A 6 16.29 -37.07 -50.23
C ASP A 6 15.68 -35.66 -50.14
N ALA A 7 15.33 -35.05 -51.28
CA ALA A 7 14.67 -33.74 -51.30
C ALA A 7 13.27 -33.76 -50.67
N ALA A 8 12.48 -34.83 -50.86
CA ALA A 8 11.18 -34.99 -50.23
C ALA A 8 11.28 -35.26 -48.71
N MET A 9 12.32 -35.97 -48.27
CA MET A 9 12.61 -36.20 -46.86
C MET A 9 13.08 -34.92 -46.16
N GLN A 10 13.91 -34.11 -46.83
CA GLN A 10 14.34 -32.78 -46.38
C GLN A 10 13.15 -31.82 -46.24
N LEU A 11 12.26 -31.80 -47.24
CA LEU A 11 11.05 -30.96 -47.21
C LEU A 11 10.09 -31.36 -46.09
N SER A 12 10.00 -32.66 -45.77
CA SER A 12 9.20 -33.16 -44.63
C SER A 12 9.81 -32.81 -43.27
N GLN A 13 11.15 -32.72 -43.19
CA GLN A 13 11.87 -32.28 -42.00
C GLN A 13 11.72 -30.77 -41.82
N ASP A 14 11.81 -29.99 -42.90
CA ASP A 14 11.61 -28.53 -42.88
C ASP A 14 10.16 -28.14 -42.54
N LEU A 15 9.16 -28.89 -43.02
CA LEU A 15 7.76 -28.70 -42.63
C LEU A 15 7.51 -29.11 -41.17
N ARG A 16 8.28 -30.06 -40.63
CA ARG A 16 8.19 -30.48 -39.22
C ARG A 16 8.89 -29.49 -38.29
N THR A 17 9.98 -28.84 -38.72
CA THR A 17 10.66 -27.77 -37.97
C THR A 17 9.88 -26.46 -38.01
N GLN A 18 9.20 -26.12 -39.12
CA GLN A 18 8.32 -24.93 -39.17
C GLN A 18 7.05 -25.04 -38.32
N ASN A 19 6.51 -26.23 -38.10
CA ASN A 19 5.34 -26.44 -37.23
C ASN A 19 5.68 -26.65 -35.74
N LEU A 20 6.96 -26.88 -35.41
CA LEU A 20 7.45 -27.06 -34.03
C LEU A 20 8.28 -25.89 -33.51
N GLN A 21 8.41 -24.79 -34.26
CA GLN A 21 8.74 -23.51 -33.64
C GLN A 21 7.42 -22.96 -33.08
N PRO A 22 7.21 -22.96 -31.74
CA PRO A 22 6.15 -22.12 -31.20
C PRO A 22 6.47 -20.73 -31.73
N HIS A 23 5.47 -20.08 -32.31
CA HIS A 23 5.54 -18.69 -32.71
C HIS A 23 6.07 -17.92 -31.50
N VAL A 24 7.37 -17.62 -31.48
CA VAL A 24 7.98 -16.73 -30.50
C VAL A 24 7.48 -15.36 -30.92
N GLU A 25 6.24 -15.06 -30.55
CA GLU A 25 5.84 -13.67 -30.41
C GLU A 25 6.93 -13.01 -29.59
N ASN A 26 7.35 -11.84 -30.07
CA ASN A 26 8.39 -10.99 -29.52
C ASN A 26 7.95 -10.40 -28.16
N ASN A 27 7.41 -11.25 -27.28
CA ASN A 27 6.87 -10.92 -25.98
C ASN A 27 7.99 -11.16 -24.97
N SER A 28 8.43 -10.08 -24.33
CA SER A 28 9.32 -10.16 -23.18
C SER A 28 8.54 -10.75 -22.01
N TYR A 29 8.64 -12.07 -21.82
CA TYR A 29 8.04 -12.73 -20.67
C TYR A 29 8.82 -12.36 -19.42
N PHE A 30 8.19 -11.62 -18.52
CA PHE A 30 8.74 -11.37 -17.18
C PHE A 30 8.53 -12.60 -16.32
N SER A 31 9.62 -13.21 -15.86
CA SER A 31 9.55 -14.34 -14.94
C SER A 31 9.57 -13.84 -13.51
N PHE A 32 8.39 -13.56 -12.96
CA PHE A 32 8.22 -13.00 -11.60
C PHE A 32 8.98 -13.76 -10.50
N PHE A 33 9.22 -15.06 -10.69
CA PHE A 33 9.81 -15.94 -9.68
C PHE A 33 10.98 -16.79 -10.17
N SER A 34 11.48 -16.63 -11.42
CA SER A 34 12.56 -17.48 -11.97
C SER A 34 13.79 -16.73 -12.50
N GLU A 35 13.80 -15.40 -12.48
CA GLU A 35 14.81 -14.56 -13.16
C GLU A 35 16.21 -14.45 -12.48
N LEU A 36 16.59 -15.37 -11.60
CA LEU A 36 17.92 -15.36 -10.94
C LEU A 36 18.76 -16.62 -11.26
N SER A 37 18.56 -17.21 -12.43
CA SER A 37 19.40 -18.34 -12.89
C SER A 37 20.75 -17.84 -13.44
N HIS A 38 21.61 -17.40 -12.52
CA HIS A 38 23.07 -17.51 -12.66
C HIS A 38 23.64 -17.97 -11.31
N SER A 39 23.38 -19.25 -11.04
CA SER A 39 24.01 -20.16 -10.08
C SER A 39 25.10 -19.58 -9.16
N HIS A 40 24.68 -19.23 -7.94
CA HIS A 40 25.36 -19.72 -6.74
C HIS A 40 24.27 -20.27 -5.81
N TRP A 41 24.26 -21.58 -5.53
CA TRP A 41 23.35 -22.23 -4.57
C TRP A 41 23.29 -21.50 -3.21
N SER A 42 24.39 -20.80 -2.87
CA SER A 42 24.50 -19.92 -1.71
C SER A 42 23.51 -18.75 -1.75
N VAL A 43 23.28 -18.12 -2.91
CA VAL A 43 22.33 -17.00 -3.06
C VAL A 43 20.90 -17.48 -2.87
N THR A 44 20.49 -18.58 -3.52
CA THR A 44 19.16 -19.18 -3.35
C THR A 44 18.92 -19.62 -1.92
N THR A 45 19.94 -20.20 -1.28
CA THR A 45 19.88 -20.60 0.15
C THR A 45 19.69 -19.38 1.04
N VAL A 46 20.47 -18.32 0.84
CA VAL A 46 20.36 -17.08 1.62
C VAL A 46 19.00 -16.41 1.39
N GLU A 47 18.53 -16.29 0.14
CA GLU A 47 17.20 -15.76 -0.18
C GLU A 47 16.11 -16.55 0.55
N THR A 48 16.19 -17.89 0.50
CA THR A 48 15.24 -18.78 1.17
C THR A 48 15.26 -18.61 2.68
N LEU A 49 16.45 -18.55 3.30
CA LEU A 49 16.57 -18.35 4.75
C LEU A 49 16.00 -17.00 5.18
N VAL A 50 16.23 -15.94 4.40
CA VAL A 50 15.67 -14.61 4.64
C VAL A 50 14.14 -14.64 4.49
N GLN A 51 13.61 -15.22 3.42
CA GLN A 51 12.16 -15.33 3.20
C GLN A 51 11.48 -16.18 4.28
N MET A 52 12.10 -17.27 4.72
CA MET A 52 11.60 -18.09 5.83
C MET A 52 11.62 -17.34 7.16
N ALA A 53 12.68 -16.58 7.44
CA ALA A 53 12.76 -15.74 8.63
C ALA A 53 11.66 -14.67 8.62
N ILE A 54 11.49 -13.97 7.48
CA ILE A 54 10.42 -12.98 7.28
C ILE A 54 9.06 -13.65 7.50
N PHE A 55 8.80 -14.80 6.87
CA PHE A 55 7.55 -15.53 7.03
C PHE A 55 7.25 -15.84 8.50
N LEU A 56 8.18 -16.46 9.22
CA LEU A 56 7.98 -16.83 10.62
C LEU A 56 7.79 -15.62 11.53
N ILE A 57 8.65 -14.61 11.40
CA ILE A 57 8.58 -13.38 12.19
C ILE A 57 7.27 -12.66 11.89
N SER A 58 6.88 -12.53 10.63
CA SER A 58 5.64 -11.86 10.24
C SER A 58 4.42 -12.63 10.72
N VAL A 59 4.38 -13.96 10.67
CA VAL A 59 3.26 -14.74 11.22
C VAL A 59 3.13 -14.48 12.72
N ILE A 60 4.23 -14.62 13.48
CA ILE A 60 4.23 -14.45 14.93
C ILE A 60 3.82 -13.03 15.31
N THR A 61 4.43 -12.03 14.68
CA THR A 61 4.18 -10.62 15.02
C THR A 61 2.78 -10.16 14.60
N ASN A 62 2.29 -10.51 13.41
CA ASN A 62 0.97 -10.11 12.96
C ASN A 62 -0.15 -10.81 13.75
N ILE A 63 -0.05 -12.12 14.00
CA ILE A 63 -1.07 -12.83 14.81
C ILE A 63 -1.05 -12.35 16.25
N GLY A 64 0.14 -12.17 16.83
CA GLY A 64 0.30 -11.64 18.18
C GLY A 64 -0.28 -10.23 18.32
N ALA A 65 0.10 -9.31 17.42
CA ALA A 65 -0.40 -7.94 17.42
C ALA A 65 -1.91 -7.87 17.14
N PHE A 66 -2.42 -8.68 16.21
CA PHE A 66 -3.86 -8.81 15.97
C PHE A 66 -4.59 -9.22 17.25
N SER A 67 -4.10 -10.24 17.95
CA SER A 67 -4.70 -10.73 19.20
C SER A 67 -4.70 -9.67 20.30
N LEU A 68 -3.59 -8.93 20.45
CA LEU A 68 -3.48 -7.84 21.41
C LEU A 68 -4.47 -6.70 21.09
N VAL A 69 -4.54 -6.28 19.83
CA VAL A 69 -5.45 -5.21 19.38
C VAL A 69 -6.92 -5.64 19.46
N VAL A 70 -7.22 -6.94 19.33
CA VAL A 70 -8.57 -7.47 19.59
C VAL A 70 -8.90 -7.48 21.09
N HIS A 71 -7.92 -7.71 21.96
CA HIS A 71 -8.15 -7.73 23.41
C HIS A 71 -8.25 -6.32 24.03
N GLU A 72 -7.78 -5.29 23.34
CA GLU A 72 -7.94 -3.89 23.73
C GLU A 72 -9.42 -3.51 23.89
N ARG A 73 -9.77 -2.98 25.08
CA ARG A 73 -11.15 -2.55 25.40
C ARG A 73 -11.54 -1.27 24.65
N ARG A 74 -10.59 -0.38 24.37
CA ARG A 74 -10.85 0.87 23.68
C ARG A 74 -10.77 0.66 22.17
N ARG A 75 -11.91 0.76 21.49
CA ARG A 75 -11.99 0.66 20.02
C ARG A 75 -12.20 2.02 19.39
N THR A 76 -11.47 2.27 18.30
CA THR A 76 -11.57 3.46 17.45
C THR A 76 -11.60 3.04 15.98
N ASP A 77 -11.95 3.94 15.06
CA ASP A 77 -11.90 3.66 13.62
C ASP A 77 -10.50 3.19 13.19
N SER A 78 -9.47 3.88 13.68
CA SER A 78 -8.06 3.49 13.51
C SER A 78 -7.76 2.06 13.98
N THR A 79 -8.41 1.57 15.05
CA THR A 79 -8.23 0.19 15.54
C THR A 79 -8.69 -0.83 14.49
N LEU A 80 -9.80 -0.59 13.80
CA LEU A 80 -10.29 -1.49 12.74
C LEU A 80 -9.39 -1.46 11.51
N PHE A 81 -8.88 -0.29 11.14
CA PHE A 81 -7.91 -0.18 10.05
C PHE A 81 -6.60 -0.91 10.36
N THR A 82 -6.10 -0.82 11.61
CA THR A 82 -4.94 -1.60 12.05
C THR A 82 -5.19 -3.11 11.98
N LEU A 83 -6.37 -3.58 12.39
CA LEU A 83 -6.72 -5.00 12.25
C LEU A 83 -6.76 -5.43 10.77
N ASN A 84 -7.25 -4.58 9.88
CA ASN A 84 -7.23 -4.84 8.44
C ASN A 84 -5.81 -4.97 7.88
N LEU A 85 -4.85 -4.17 8.38
CA LEU A 85 -3.44 -4.29 7.98
C LEU A 85 -2.87 -5.67 8.33
N PHE A 86 -3.11 -6.16 9.54
CA PHE A 86 -2.66 -7.51 9.91
C PHE A 86 -3.26 -8.59 9.01
N VAL A 87 -4.53 -8.45 8.61
CA VAL A 87 -5.16 -9.38 7.66
C VAL A 87 -4.49 -9.32 6.28
N ALA A 88 -4.21 -8.11 5.78
CA ALA A 88 -3.52 -7.92 4.51
C ALA A 88 -2.08 -8.47 4.54
N ASP A 89 -1.37 -8.26 5.65
CA ASP A 89 0.00 -8.77 5.85
C ASP A 89 0.01 -10.31 5.94
N LEU A 90 -0.95 -10.92 6.65
CA LEU A 90 -1.12 -12.37 6.69
C LEU A 90 -1.44 -12.96 5.29
N LEU A 91 -2.25 -12.27 4.50
CA LEU A 91 -2.53 -12.66 3.13
C LEU A 91 -1.26 -12.59 2.27
N PHE A 92 -0.48 -11.51 2.38
CA PHE A 92 0.78 -11.35 1.64
C PHE A 92 1.77 -12.48 1.99
N ILE A 93 2.03 -12.71 3.27
CA ILE A 93 3.03 -13.70 3.69
C ILE A 93 2.61 -15.14 3.40
N SER A 94 1.30 -15.42 3.27
CA SER A 94 0.81 -16.73 2.83
C SER A 94 1.31 -17.12 1.43
N THR A 95 1.74 -16.15 0.61
CA THR A 95 2.30 -16.38 -0.72
C THR A 95 3.78 -16.80 -0.70
N ILE A 96 4.52 -16.47 0.37
CA ILE A 96 5.97 -16.72 0.48
C ILE A 96 6.34 -18.20 0.29
N PRO A 97 5.65 -19.19 0.88
CA PRO A 97 5.96 -20.60 0.66
C PRO A 97 5.90 -21.02 -0.82
N PHE A 98 4.95 -20.46 -1.58
CA PHE A 98 4.84 -20.72 -3.02
C PHE A 98 6.00 -20.10 -3.79
N ILE A 99 6.42 -18.89 -3.41
CA ILE A 99 7.59 -18.22 -3.99
C ILE A 99 8.85 -19.07 -3.75
N ILE A 100 9.07 -19.52 -2.51
CA ILE A 100 10.19 -20.40 -2.16
C ILE A 100 10.15 -21.68 -2.98
N ALA A 101 9.00 -22.34 -3.08
CA ALA A 101 8.87 -23.56 -3.87
C ALA A 101 9.32 -23.35 -5.33
N VAL A 102 8.85 -22.27 -5.96
CA VAL A 102 9.21 -21.94 -7.35
C VAL A 102 10.70 -21.64 -7.49
N ARG A 103 11.31 -20.94 -6.51
CA ARG A 103 12.76 -20.66 -6.48
C ARG A 103 13.61 -21.93 -6.48
N TRP A 104 13.19 -22.97 -5.76
CA TRP A 104 13.93 -24.25 -5.70
C TRP A 104 13.65 -25.18 -6.88
N THR A 105 12.43 -25.13 -7.44
CA THR A 105 12.10 -25.94 -8.62
C THR A 105 12.56 -25.33 -9.94
N GLU A 106 12.95 -24.06 -9.93
CA GLU A 106 13.33 -23.26 -11.13
C GLU A 106 12.24 -23.24 -12.23
N ALA A 107 11.02 -23.65 -11.89
CA ALA A 107 9.90 -23.79 -12.79
C ALA A 107 8.58 -23.64 -12.02
N TRP A 108 7.55 -23.15 -12.69
CA TRP A 108 6.21 -23.07 -12.15
C TRP A 108 5.51 -24.43 -12.21
N THR A 109 5.64 -25.21 -11.13
CA THR A 109 5.05 -26.56 -11.02
C THR A 109 3.71 -26.61 -10.28
N LEU A 110 3.26 -25.48 -9.74
CA LEU A 110 2.06 -25.35 -8.90
C LEU A 110 0.74 -25.28 -9.69
N GLY A 111 0.83 -25.23 -11.03
CA GLY A 111 -0.32 -25.20 -11.93
C GLY A 111 -1.02 -23.83 -12.08
N PRO A 112 -2.01 -23.71 -12.97
CA PRO A 112 -2.60 -22.42 -13.36
C PRO A 112 -3.37 -21.72 -12.23
N VAL A 113 -4.07 -22.49 -11.39
CA VAL A 113 -4.86 -21.93 -10.27
C VAL A 113 -3.96 -21.17 -9.31
N ALA A 114 -2.83 -21.76 -8.94
CA ALA A 114 -1.86 -21.11 -8.07
C ALA A 114 -1.23 -19.88 -8.76
N CYS A 115 -1.00 -19.92 -10.07
CA CYS A 115 -0.41 -18.79 -10.82
C CYS A 115 -1.30 -17.55 -10.70
N HIS A 116 -2.61 -17.73 -10.89
CA HIS A 116 -3.58 -16.65 -10.74
C HIS A 116 -3.71 -16.20 -9.28
N ALA A 117 -3.77 -17.15 -8.34
CA ALA A 117 -4.03 -16.87 -6.93
C ALA A 117 -2.85 -16.16 -6.24
N VAL A 118 -1.61 -16.59 -6.49
CA VAL A 118 -0.41 -15.98 -5.89
C VAL A 118 -0.24 -14.55 -6.38
N MET A 119 -0.31 -14.33 -7.70
CA MET A 119 -0.17 -13.00 -8.28
C MET A 119 -1.28 -12.05 -7.79
N TYR A 120 -2.52 -12.52 -7.79
CA TYR A 120 -3.65 -11.74 -7.29
C TYR A 120 -3.47 -11.39 -5.81
N SER A 121 -3.07 -12.36 -4.97
CA SER A 121 -2.91 -12.14 -3.53
C SER A 121 -1.83 -11.11 -3.21
N ILE A 122 -0.67 -11.16 -3.89
CA ILE A 122 0.44 -10.20 -3.70
C ILE A 122 0.00 -8.78 -4.02
N CYS A 123 -0.62 -8.58 -5.18
CA CYS A 123 -1.03 -7.24 -5.62
C CYS A 123 -2.23 -6.71 -4.84
N LEU A 124 -3.17 -7.60 -4.47
CA LEU A 124 -4.32 -7.26 -3.63
C LEU A 124 -3.86 -6.81 -2.24
N SER A 125 -3.03 -7.62 -1.56
CA SER A 125 -2.55 -7.30 -0.21
C SER A 125 -1.77 -5.99 -0.20
N GLY A 126 -0.86 -5.78 -1.16
CA GLY A 126 -0.11 -4.53 -1.28
C GLY A 126 -0.99 -3.30 -1.48
N SER A 127 -2.00 -3.41 -2.34
CA SER A 127 -2.96 -2.32 -2.62
C SER A 127 -3.85 -2.02 -1.42
N VAL A 128 -4.33 -3.06 -0.73
CA VAL A 128 -5.13 -2.91 0.50
C VAL A 128 -4.30 -2.25 1.60
N THR A 129 -3.04 -2.66 1.78
CA THR A 129 -2.14 -2.10 2.79
C THR A 129 -1.92 -0.61 2.58
N ILE A 130 -1.49 -0.17 1.39
CA ILE A 130 -1.19 1.25 1.16
C ILE A 130 -2.44 2.13 1.22
N THR A 131 -3.58 1.65 0.71
CA THR A 131 -4.85 2.39 0.77
C THR A 131 -5.36 2.49 2.22
N THR A 132 -5.17 1.44 3.03
CA THR A 132 -5.50 1.45 4.46
C THR A 132 -4.60 2.41 5.24
N LEU A 133 -3.30 2.46 4.94
CA LEU A 133 -2.37 3.42 5.53
C LEU A 133 -2.74 4.88 5.18
N ALA A 134 -3.17 5.13 3.94
CA ALA A 134 -3.71 6.44 3.54
C ALA A 134 -4.98 6.80 4.33
N ALA A 135 -5.90 5.85 4.53
CA ALA A 135 -7.09 6.05 5.35
C ALA A 135 -6.74 6.37 6.82
N ILE A 136 -5.80 5.62 7.42
CA ILE A 136 -5.32 5.85 8.80
C ILE A 136 -4.70 7.25 8.91
N SER A 137 -3.77 7.61 8.01
CA SER A 137 -3.10 8.91 8.05
C SER A 137 -4.08 10.08 7.92
N THR A 138 -5.09 9.94 7.07
CA THR A 138 -6.15 10.94 6.89
C THR A 138 -7.03 11.04 8.13
N ASP A 139 -7.45 9.91 8.70
CA ASP A 139 -8.25 9.87 9.93
C ASP A 139 -7.52 10.56 11.10
N ARG A 140 -6.22 10.27 11.25
CA ARG A 140 -5.37 10.93 12.25
C ARG A 140 -5.24 12.43 12.03
N LEU A 141 -5.01 12.87 10.79
CA LEU A 141 -4.93 14.29 10.47
C LEU A 141 -6.25 15.01 10.82
N LEU A 142 -7.40 14.43 10.42
CA LEU A 142 -8.71 15.02 10.69
C LEU A 142 -9.01 15.10 12.19
N ALA A 143 -8.68 14.07 12.97
CA ALA A 143 -8.86 14.08 14.42
C ALA A 143 -8.03 15.20 15.09
N ILE A 144 -6.77 15.40 14.64
CA ILE A 144 -5.88 16.45 15.15
C ILE A 144 -6.40 17.85 14.78
N LEU A 145 -6.84 18.04 13.53
CA LEU A 145 -7.35 19.34 13.05
C LEU A 145 -8.69 19.72 13.69
N LYS A 146 -9.58 18.74 13.91
CA LYS A 146 -10.89 18.96 14.56
C LYS A 146 -10.80 19.04 16.08
N MET A 147 -9.61 18.88 16.66
CA MET A 147 -9.38 18.82 18.11
C MET A 147 -10.33 17.83 18.80
N GLU A 148 -10.59 16.70 18.13
CA GLU A 148 -11.55 15.71 18.63
C GLU A 148 -11.00 15.11 19.92
N SER A 149 -11.61 15.49 21.04
CA SER A 149 -11.07 15.22 22.38
C SER A 149 -11.10 13.73 22.71
N THR A 150 -12.02 12.98 22.10
CA THR A 150 -12.20 11.55 22.28
C THR A 150 -12.50 10.88 20.94
N PRO A 151 -11.49 10.31 20.25
CA PRO A 151 -11.76 9.48 19.08
C PRO A 151 -12.66 8.32 19.49
N SER A 152 -13.81 8.21 18.83
CA SER A 152 -14.82 7.18 19.06
C SER A 152 -14.94 6.28 17.83
N LEU A 153 -15.34 5.03 18.04
CA LEU A 153 -15.57 4.09 16.95
C LEU A 153 -16.93 4.41 16.28
N ASN A 154 -16.89 4.74 14.99
CA ASN A 154 -18.04 4.74 14.11
C ASN A 154 -17.97 3.51 13.20
N LEU A 155 -18.53 2.40 13.67
CA LEU A 155 -18.47 1.12 12.98
C LEU A 155 -19.00 1.19 11.54
N ARG A 156 -20.09 1.92 11.29
CA ARG A 156 -20.65 2.07 9.94
C ARG A 156 -19.68 2.77 9.00
N ARG A 157 -19.05 3.85 9.45
CA ARG A 157 -18.06 4.60 8.66
C ARG A 157 -16.83 3.73 8.41
N ALA A 158 -16.24 3.16 9.46
CA ALA A 158 -15.02 2.37 9.35
C ALA A 158 -15.22 1.11 8.49
N SER A 159 -16.30 0.35 8.70
CA SER A 159 -16.64 -0.82 7.87
C SER A 159 -16.96 -0.42 6.44
N GLY A 160 -17.64 0.71 6.21
CA GLY A 160 -17.90 1.24 4.88
C GLY A 160 -16.62 1.59 4.12
N VAL A 161 -15.67 2.25 4.78
CA VAL A 161 -14.35 2.56 4.20
C VAL A 161 -13.58 1.27 3.86
N LEU A 162 -13.53 0.31 4.79
CA LEU A 162 -12.86 -0.98 4.53
C LEU A 162 -13.50 -1.73 3.36
N LEU A 163 -14.82 -1.79 3.29
CA LEU A 163 -15.53 -2.43 2.18
C LEU A 163 -15.17 -1.78 0.83
N LEU A 164 -15.12 -0.45 0.79
CA LEU A 164 -14.72 0.30 -0.41
C LEU A 164 -13.26 0.00 -0.80
N ILE A 165 -12.35 -0.07 0.18
CA ILE A 165 -10.94 -0.42 -0.07
C ILE A 165 -10.85 -1.81 -0.70
N TRP A 166 -11.50 -2.81 -0.10
CA TRP A 166 -11.48 -4.19 -0.61
C TRP A 166 -12.10 -4.30 -2.00
N LEU A 167 -13.25 -3.67 -2.24
CA LEU A 167 -13.90 -3.70 -3.55
C LEU A 167 -13.06 -3.01 -4.62
N PHE A 168 -12.56 -1.80 -4.33
CA PHE A 168 -11.72 -1.04 -5.25
C PHE A 168 -10.45 -1.81 -5.63
N THR A 169 -9.73 -2.33 -4.63
CA THR A 169 -8.48 -3.05 -4.85
C THR A 169 -8.70 -4.40 -5.55
N ALA A 170 -9.75 -5.15 -5.19
CA ALA A 170 -10.11 -6.39 -5.86
C ALA A 170 -10.39 -6.17 -7.35
N VAL A 171 -11.17 -5.13 -7.68
CA VAL A 171 -11.47 -4.78 -9.09
C VAL A 171 -10.22 -4.31 -9.81
N ALA A 172 -9.40 -3.46 -9.17
CA ALA A 172 -8.19 -2.93 -9.78
C ALA A 172 -7.16 -4.01 -10.12
N VAL A 173 -7.01 -5.02 -9.26
CA VAL A 173 -6.05 -6.13 -9.38
C VAL A 173 -6.58 -7.27 -10.27
N LEU A 174 -7.89 -7.35 -10.50
CA LEU A 174 -8.51 -8.43 -11.28
C LEU A 174 -7.83 -8.68 -12.65
N PRO A 175 -7.48 -7.66 -13.47
CA PRO A 175 -6.80 -7.88 -14.73
C PRO A 175 -5.47 -8.64 -14.60
N LEU A 176 -4.70 -8.43 -13.53
CA LEU A 176 -3.48 -9.19 -13.29
C LEU A 176 -3.75 -10.68 -13.15
N SER A 177 -4.82 -11.05 -12.43
CA SER A 177 -5.21 -12.45 -12.27
C SER A 177 -5.68 -13.06 -13.59
N LEU A 178 -6.47 -12.32 -14.37
CA LEU A 178 -7.03 -12.78 -15.64
C LEU A 178 -5.97 -12.94 -16.74
N PHE A 179 -4.95 -12.09 -16.75
CA PHE A 179 -3.88 -12.12 -17.74
C PHE A 179 -2.64 -12.88 -17.26
N SER A 180 -2.60 -13.33 -16.00
CA SER A 180 -1.57 -14.28 -15.54
C SER A 180 -1.77 -15.61 -16.26
N ARG A 181 -0.70 -16.17 -16.82
CA ARG A 181 -0.74 -17.45 -17.54
C ARG A 181 0.49 -18.28 -17.24
N VAL A 182 0.29 -19.59 -17.24
CA VAL A 182 1.39 -20.55 -17.26
C VAL A 182 1.77 -20.77 -18.72
N VAL A 183 3.03 -20.48 -19.06
CA VAL A 183 3.57 -20.67 -20.41
C VAL A 183 4.83 -21.52 -20.34
N THR A 184 5.06 -22.32 -21.39
CA THR A 184 6.30 -23.09 -21.53
C THR A 184 7.32 -22.24 -22.28
N VAL A 185 8.50 -22.07 -21.69
CA VAL A 185 9.63 -21.36 -22.29
C VAL A 185 10.83 -22.30 -22.35
N VAL A 186 11.74 -22.02 -23.30
CA VAL A 186 13.01 -22.73 -23.41
C VAL A 186 14.07 -21.91 -22.67
N SER A 187 14.69 -22.50 -21.65
CA SER A 187 15.78 -21.91 -20.87
C SER A 187 17.04 -21.70 -21.72
N PHE A 188 17.99 -20.92 -21.21
CA PHE A 188 19.33 -20.76 -21.79
C PHE A 188 20.05 -22.12 -22.00
N GLU A 189 19.77 -23.10 -21.15
CA GLU A 189 20.29 -24.47 -21.28
C GLU A 189 19.49 -25.37 -22.25
N GLN A 190 18.63 -24.78 -23.09
CA GLN A 190 17.74 -25.50 -24.02
C GLN A 190 16.78 -26.51 -23.37
N ARG A 191 16.47 -26.32 -22.09
CA ARG A 191 15.46 -27.11 -21.38
C ARG A 191 14.10 -26.42 -21.41
N GLU A 192 13.05 -27.19 -21.68
CA GLU A 192 11.67 -26.71 -21.53
C GLU A 192 11.33 -26.56 -20.04
N MET A 193 10.84 -25.39 -19.67
CA MET A 193 10.37 -25.10 -18.31
C MET A 193 9.07 -24.31 -18.35
N GLN A 194 8.21 -24.51 -17.37
CA GLN A 194 6.99 -23.72 -17.22
C GLN A 194 7.29 -22.48 -16.36
N ILE A 195 6.75 -21.34 -16.75
CA ILE A 195 6.79 -20.11 -15.95
C ILE A 195 5.37 -19.56 -15.79
N CYS A 196 5.13 -18.87 -14.67
CA CYS A 196 3.95 -18.04 -14.48
C CYS A 196 4.32 -16.60 -14.83
N THR A 197 3.68 -16.05 -15.85
CA THR A 197 3.97 -14.72 -16.37
C THR A 197 2.69 -13.97 -16.71
N LEU A 198 2.78 -12.65 -16.80
CA LEU A 198 1.67 -11.80 -17.16
C LEU A 198 1.65 -11.64 -18.69
N ALA A 199 0.64 -12.22 -19.33
CA ALA A 199 0.50 -12.27 -20.79
C ALA A 199 -0.66 -11.37 -21.23
N TRP A 200 -0.38 -10.08 -21.45
CA TRP A 200 -1.36 -9.13 -21.95
C TRP A 200 -1.63 -9.34 -23.45
N PRO A 201 -2.89 -9.19 -23.91
CA PRO A 201 -3.21 -9.31 -25.33
C PRO A 201 -2.63 -8.17 -26.18
N HIS A 202 -2.41 -7.00 -25.58
CA HIS A 202 -1.89 -5.82 -26.26
C HIS A 202 -0.97 -5.01 -25.34
N VAL A 203 0.22 -4.64 -25.82
CA VAL A 203 1.20 -3.79 -25.11
C VAL A 203 0.59 -2.45 -24.67
N ARG A 204 -0.27 -1.85 -25.50
CA ARG A 204 -0.97 -0.62 -25.14
C ARG A 204 -1.88 -0.80 -23.92
N GLY A 205 -2.58 -1.94 -23.83
CA GLY A 205 -3.44 -2.25 -22.70
C GLY A 205 -2.64 -2.44 -21.41
N GLU A 206 -1.52 -3.15 -21.51
CA GLU A 206 -0.55 -3.31 -20.42
C GLU A 206 -0.06 -1.97 -19.89
N ILE A 207 0.45 -1.09 -20.76
CA ILE A 207 1.00 0.21 -20.35
C ILE A 207 -0.06 1.07 -19.66
N ILE A 208 -1.27 1.15 -20.25
CA ILE A 208 -2.37 1.93 -19.68
C ILE A 208 -2.75 1.40 -18.31
N TRP A 209 -2.92 0.09 -18.18
CA TRP A 209 -3.29 -0.52 -16.90
C TRP A 209 -2.19 -0.37 -15.86
N ASN A 210 -0.93 -0.72 -16.18
CA ASN A 210 0.21 -0.59 -15.28
C ASN A 210 0.38 0.84 -14.78
N THR A 211 0.34 1.81 -15.70
CA THR A 211 0.49 3.23 -15.36
C THR A 211 -0.66 3.71 -14.46
N THR A 212 -1.90 3.37 -14.82
CA THR A 212 -3.08 3.74 -14.03
C THR A 212 -3.05 3.10 -12.64
N PHE A 213 -2.71 1.81 -12.56
CA PHE A 213 -2.62 1.04 -11.33
C PHE A 213 -1.54 1.59 -10.40
N VAL A 214 -0.35 1.91 -10.92
CA VAL A 214 0.72 2.53 -10.13
C VAL A 214 0.33 3.92 -9.65
N VAL A 215 -0.23 4.77 -10.52
CA VAL A 215 -0.60 6.14 -10.17
C VAL A 215 -1.71 6.17 -9.13
N LEU A 216 -2.82 5.46 -9.37
CA LEU A 216 -4.00 5.49 -8.51
C LEU A 216 -3.86 4.57 -7.29
N GLY A 217 -3.23 3.42 -7.45
CA GLY A 217 -3.09 2.41 -6.41
C GLY A 217 -1.92 2.66 -5.45
N TYR A 218 -0.87 3.38 -5.89
CA TYR A 218 0.33 3.57 -5.06
C TYR A 218 0.78 5.01 -4.92
N LEU A 219 0.94 5.76 -6.02
CA LEU A 219 1.48 7.12 -5.94
C LEU A 219 0.53 8.09 -5.26
N LEU A 220 -0.75 8.10 -5.65
CA LEU A 220 -1.74 8.99 -5.06
C LEU A 220 -1.95 8.70 -3.56
N PRO A 221 -2.17 7.44 -3.11
CA PRO A 221 -2.20 7.11 -1.70
C PRO A 221 -0.90 7.48 -0.96
N GLY A 222 0.26 7.20 -1.55
CA GLY A 222 1.56 7.52 -0.98
C GLY A 222 1.77 9.03 -0.78
N ILE A 223 1.42 9.86 -1.76
CA ILE A 223 1.46 11.32 -1.65
C ILE A 223 0.50 11.80 -0.55
N GLY A 224 -0.70 11.21 -0.48
CA GLY A 224 -1.66 11.49 0.59
C GLY A 224 -1.11 11.21 1.99
N ILE A 225 -0.41 10.09 2.16
CA ILE A 225 0.28 9.73 3.41
C ILE A 225 1.34 10.78 3.75
N VAL A 226 2.24 11.09 2.82
CA VAL A 226 3.34 12.06 3.04
C VAL A 226 2.79 13.44 3.40
N PHE A 227 1.78 13.93 2.66
CA PHE A 227 1.11 15.19 2.95
C PHE A 227 0.48 15.18 4.35
N SER A 228 -0.23 14.10 4.70
CA SER A 228 -0.92 13.99 5.98
C SER A 228 0.06 14.02 7.15
N TYR A 229 1.13 13.22 7.09
CA TYR A 229 2.17 13.22 8.12
C TYR A 229 2.94 14.54 8.17
N GLY A 230 3.21 15.19 7.03
CA GLY A 230 3.82 16.51 6.98
C GLY A 230 3.00 17.55 7.77
N LYS A 231 1.67 17.56 7.57
CA LYS A 231 0.77 18.44 8.34
C LYS A 231 0.71 18.09 9.83
N ILE A 232 0.68 16.80 10.17
CA ILE A 232 0.69 16.35 11.57
C ILE A 232 1.96 16.85 12.27
N LEU A 233 3.12 16.70 11.64
CA LEU A 233 4.40 17.17 12.20
C LEU A 233 4.42 18.68 12.38
N GLN A 234 3.92 19.45 11.41
CA GLN A 234 3.81 20.91 11.53
C GLN A 234 2.92 21.33 12.71
N VAL A 235 1.74 20.72 12.86
CA VAL A 235 0.82 21.02 13.97
C VAL A 235 1.47 20.67 15.31
N ASN A 236 2.16 19.52 15.40
CA ASN A 236 2.82 19.10 16.63
C ASN A 236 4.02 20.01 16.99
N GLN A 237 4.81 20.44 16.00
CA GLN A 237 5.90 21.40 16.22
C GLN A 237 5.37 22.76 16.71
N ASN A 238 4.29 23.26 16.11
CA ASN A 238 3.66 24.51 16.53
C ASN A 238 3.10 24.42 17.96
N ARG A 239 2.58 23.25 18.37
CA ARG A 239 2.14 22.99 19.77
C ARG A 239 3.31 23.05 20.76
N ILE A 240 4.49 22.57 20.37
CA ILE A 240 5.68 22.54 21.24
C ILE A 240 6.35 23.92 21.31
N LEU A 241 6.49 24.63 20.20
CA LEU A 241 7.13 25.96 20.16
C LEU A 241 6.25 27.08 20.72
N PHE A 242 4.92 26.97 20.61
CA PHE A 242 3.98 28.00 21.08
C PHE A 242 2.86 27.40 21.95
N PRO A 243 3.18 26.85 23.13
CA PRO A 243 2.18 26.22 24.00
C PRO A 243 1.04 27.17 24.39
N GLY A 244 1.34 28.46 24.59
CA GLY A 244 0.35 29.48 24.98
C GLY A 244 -0.58 29.97 23.85
N ALA A 245 -0.21 29.84 22.58
CA ALA A 245 -1.03 30.34 21.45
C ALA A 245 -2.24 29.44 21.17
N ILE A 246 -2.11 28.14 21.48
CA ILE A 246 -3.19 27.16 21.29
C ILE A 246 -4.16 27.16 22.46
N GLU A 247 -3.70 27.34 23.70
CA GLU A 247 -4.62 27.60 24.82
C GLU A 247 -5.42 28.88 24.59
N LEU A 248 -4.83 29.94 24.04
CA LEU A 248 -5.53 31.18 23.69
C LEU A 248 -6.55 30.98 22.56
N THR A 249 -6.29 30.14 21.56
CA THR A 249 -7.27 29.87 20.47
C THR A 249 -8.34 28.87 20.86
N VAL A 250 -8.02 27.85 21.67
CA VAL A 250 -9.01 26.93 22.26
C VAL A 250 -9.88 27.66 23.27
N SER A 251 -9.28 28.51 24.13
CA SER A 251 -10.02 29.37 25.04
C SER A 251 -10.85 30.39 24.27
N ALA A 252 -10.33 31.05 23.23
CA ALA A 252 -11.11 31.97 22.40
C ALA A 252 -12.23 31.28 21.60
N SER A 253 -12.04 30.03 21.14
CA SER A 253 -13.08 29.24 20.46
C SER A 253 -14.16 28.75 21.43
N ASN A 254 -13.78 28.33 22.64
CA ASN A 254 -14.70 27.97 23.72
C ASN A 254 -15.45 29.19 24.25
N ILE A 255 -14.78 30.34 24.34
CA ILE A 255 -15.39 31.63 24.68
C ILE A 255 -16.33 32.06 23.56
N CYS A 256 -15.96 32.00 22.27
CA CYS A 256 -16.84 32.40 21.16
C CYS A 256 -18.08 31.50 21.02
N SER A 257 -17.96 30.22 21.35
CA SER A 257 -19.11 29.29 21.43
C SER A 257 -20.00 29.56 22.64
N HIS A 258 -19.44 29.89 23.82
CA HIS A 258 -20.22 30.32 24.99
C HIS A 258 -20.84 31.73 24.81
N HIS A 259 -20.16 32.66 24.16
CA HIS A 259 -20.57 34.05 23.98
C HIS A 259 -21.65 34.22 22.90
N ARG A 260 -21.92 33.16 22.11
CA ARG A 260 -23.10 33.07 21.24
C ARG A 260 -24.39 32.80 22.05
N LEU A 261 -24.29 32.44 23.33
CA LEU A 261 -25.41 32.21 24.25
C LEU A 261 -25.58 33.31 25.31
N ILE A 262 -24.59 34.20 25.53
CA ILE A 262 -24.65 35.22 26.58
C ILE A 262 -24.22 36.58 26.00
N LYS A 263 -25.19 37.49 25.84
CA LYS A 263 -24.93 38.92 25.61
C LYS A 263 -24.66 39.59 26.96
N GLN A 264 -23.41 39.96 27.28
CA GLN A 264 -23.03 41.20 27.99
C GLN A 264 -21.50 41.36 28.12
N PRO A 265 -20.95 42.60 28.13
CA PRO A 265 -19.52 42.86 27.98
C PRO A 265 -18.85 43.11 29.34
N PHE A 266 -18.02 42.19 29.83
CA PHE A 266 -17.09 42.51 30.92
C PHE A 266 -15.94 41.48 31.01
N LEU A 267 -14.77 41.95 31.42
CA LEU A 267 -13.49 41.23 31.64
C LEU A 267 -12.55 41.01 30.45
N LEU A 268 -12.03 42.13 29.91
CA LEU A 268 -10.72 42.18 29.25
C LEU A 268 -9.49 42.51 30.15
N PRO A 269 -9.56 42.98 31.42
CA PRO A 269 -8.35 43.46 32.10
C PRO A 269 -7.40 42.40 32.68
N GLU A 270 -7.84 41.16 32.96
CA GLU A 270 -7.04 40.22 33.77
C GLU A 270 -5.95 39.47 33.00
N ILE A 271 -6.06 39.33 31.67
CA ILE A 271 -5.13 38.51 30.88
C ILE A 271 -3.80 39.23 30.60
N LEU A 272 -3.79 40.58 30.63
CA LEU A 272 -2.60 41.39 30.36
C LEU A 272 -1.59 41.42 31.52
N TYR A 273 -2.01 41.05 32.73
CA TYR A 273 -1.15 41.19 33.92
C TYR A 273 -0.08 40.09 34.01
N ASN A 274 -0.33 38.88 33.47
CA ASN A 274 0.51 37.71 33.72
C ASN A 274 1.48 37.30 32.59
N TYR A 275 1.70 38.13 31.57
CA TYR A 275 2.65 37.80 30.49
C TYR A 275 4.11 38.18 30.85
N PRO A 276 5.08 37.25 30.85
CA PRO A 276 6.48 37.56 31.06
C PRO A 276 7.16 37.90 29.72
N GLY A 277 7.87 39.03 29.66
CA GLY A 277 8.65 39.45 28.49
C GLY A 277 8.30 40.86 28.01
N LYS A 278 9.21 41.82 28.21
CA LYS A 278 8.98 43.25 27.91
C LYS A 278 8.84 43.55 26.41
N GLN A 279 9.45 42.74 25.53
CA GLN A 279 9.38 42.93 24.08
C GLN A 279 8.12 42.34 23.41
N SER A 280 7.49 41.30 23.97
CA SER A 280 6.28 40.73 23.35
C SER A 280 5.00 41.50 23.69
N LYS A 281 5.01 42.28 24.79
CA LYS A 281 3.87 43.11 25.20
C LYS A 281 3.53 44.20 24.16
N GLU A 282 4.54 44.87 23.60
CA GLU A 282 4.30 45.93 22.60
C GLU A 282 3.79 45.36 21.26
N GLN A 283 4.29 44.20 20.84
CA GLN A 283 3.78 43.51 19.64
C GLN A 283 2.34 43.02 19.83
N LEU A 284 1.98 42.53 21.02
CA LEU A 284 0.63 42.09 21.35
C LEU A 284 -0.38 43.26 21.39
N ILE A 285 0.01 44.40 22.00
CA ILE A 285 -0.82 45.61 22.04
C ILE A 285 -1.07 46.16 20.62
N THR A 286 -0.04 46.15 19.76
CA THR A 286 -0.14 46.65 18.40
C THR A 286 -1.04 45.76 17.53
N SER A 287 -0.97 44.43 17.72
CA SER A 287 -1.80 43.47 16.98
C SER A 287 -3.27 43.53 17.39
N VAL A 288 -3.56 43.65 18.69
CA VAL A 288 -4.93 43.78 19.22
C VAL A 288 -5.55 45.13 18.83
N SER A 289 -4.80 46.23 18.86
CA SER A 289 -5.27 47.54 18.41
C SER A 289 -5.65 47.55 16.92
N SER A 290 -4.89 46.85 16.08
CA SER A 290 -5.18 46.73 14.64
C SER A 290 -6.44 45.90 14.32
N PHE A 291 -6.82 44.98 15.22
CA PHE A 291 -7.99 44.11 15.07
C PHE A 291 -9.29 44.75 15.58
N ILE A 292 -9.20 45.66 16.55
CA ILE A 292 -10.36 46.40 17.08
C ILE A 292 -10.79 47.54 16.14
N HIS A 293 -9.90 48.02 15.26
CA HIS A 293 -10.15 49.11 14.32
C HIS A 293 -10.47 48.67 12.87
N ARG A 294 -10.68 47.37 12.61
CA ARG A 294 -11.23 46.83 11.35
C ARG A 294 -12.58 46.18 11.60
#